data_AF-A0A286XC68-F1
#
_entry.id   AF-A0A286XC68-F1
#
_cell.length_a   1.000
_cell.length_b   1.000
_cell.length_c   1.000
_cell.angle_alpha   90.00
_cell.angle_beta   90.00
_cell.angle_gamma   90.00
#
_symmetry.space_group_name_H-M   'P 1'
#
loop_
_entity.id
_entity.type
_entity.pdbx_description
1 polymer ?
#
loop_
_entity_poly.entity_id
_entity_poly.type
_entity_poly.pdbx_seq_one_letter_code
_entity_poly.pdbx_strand_id
1 'polypeptide(L)'
;DSPIHSKDLFHSLTITFSRCWEFLLWMDPSNYGGIKGKVPSSVHCGQVRGGGDGGAVFTPEELEEEEEQGVEEPDVEDLLENNWNILQFLPQAASCQSYFLMIVSAYIVAVYHSMKDELRRSAPGSTPVKKRGPSQFSQEAEGTAGALPGVITFSQDYVANELTQSFFTITQKIQKKVTGTRHSTEPSEMFPLLPGSHLLLNNPALEFIKYVCKVLSLDTNITNQVNKLNRDLLRLVDVGEFSEEAQFRDPCRSYVLPEVICRSCNFCRDLDLCKDSSFSQDGAVLPQWLCSNCQAAYDSAAIEAALVEALQRKLMAFTLQDLVCQKCGGVKETHMPVYCGCAGDFALTIHTQVFMEQIGIFRNIAQHYGMSYLTETLEWLLQKGP
;
A
#
# COMPACT_ATOMS: atom_id res chain seq x y z
N ASP A 1 29.43 -8.40 18.40
CA ASP A 1 29.27 -7.29 17.43
C ASP A 1 29.22 -5.96 18.13
N SER A 2 30.09 -5.03 17.73
CA SER A 2 30.02 -3.66 18.24
C SER A 2 28.73 -3.00 17.70
N PRO A 3 27.89 -2.41 18.56
CA PRO A 3 26.61 -1.85 18.14
C PRO A 3 26.86 -0.80 17.05
N ILE A 4 26.02 -0.75 16.03
CA ILE A 4 26.20 0.13 14.85
C ILE A 4 26.46 1.59 15.26
N HIS A 5 25.89 2.03 16.39
CA HIS A 5 26.11 3.33 17.03
C HIS A 5 27.56 3.64 17.46
N SER A 6 28.41 2.61 17.62
CA SER A 6 29.84 2.75 17.96
C SER A 6 30.73 3.06 16.76
N LYS A 7 30.18 3.04 15.54
CA LYS A 7 30.90 3.46 14.33
C LYS A 7 30.72 4.96 14.13
N ASP A 8 31.80 5.66 13.78
CA ASP A 8 31.85 7.14 13.66
C ASP A 8 30.74 7.73 12.78
N LEU A 9 30.31 7.00 11.74
CA LEU A 9 29.24 7.42 10.83
C LEU A 9 27.84 7.51 11.49
N PHE A 10 27.61 6.81 12.60
CA PHE A 10 26.30 6.71 13.25
C PHE A 10 26.24 7.44 14.59
N HIS A 11 27.29 8.20 14.94
CA HIS A 11 27.38 8.91 16.22
C HIS A 11 26.33 10.02 16.37
N SER A 12 25.82 10.55 15.25
CA SER A 12 24.80 11.60 15.20
C SER A 12 23.40 11.08 14.82
N LEU A 13 23.22 9.76 14.71
CA LEU A 13 21.96 9.14 14.30
C LEU A 13 21.33 8.36 15.45
N THR A 14 20.09 8.71 15.79
CA THR A 14 19.25 7.93 16.69
C THR A 14 18.35 7.04 15.85
N ILE A 15 18.51 5.72 15.98
CA ILE A 15 17.66 4.73 15.32
C ILE A 15 16.79 4.12 16.42
N THR A 16 15.48 4.25 16.28
CA THR A 16 14.51 3.61 17.18
C THR A 16 13.83 2.48 16.46
N PHE A 17 13.71 1.35 17.15
CA PHE A 17 12.93 0.24 16.66
C PHE A 17 11.44 0.62 16.72
N SER A 18 10.70 0.35 15.64
CA SER A 18 9.26 0.64 15.57
C SER A 18 8.42 -0.64 15.47
N ARG A 19 8.68 -1.48 14.47
CA ARG A 19 7.89 -2.69 14.19
C ARG A 19 8.79 -3.77 13.60
N CYS A 20 8.42 -5.03 13.86
CA CYS A 20 9.00 -6.22 13.22
C CYS A 20 7.88 -6.98 12.51
N TRP A 21 8.20 -7.57 11.36
CA TRP A 21 7.30 -8.42 10.60
C TRP A 21 7.95 -9.78 10.43
N GLU A 22 7.23 -10.85 10.75
CA GLU A 22 7.67 -12.22 10.49
C GLU A 22 7.32 -12.66 9.06
N PHE A 23 6.20 -12.17 8.53
CA PHE A 23 5.79 -12.35 7.14
C PHE A 23 5.10 -11.07 6.66
N LEU A 24 5.41 -10.61 5.45
CA LEU A 24 4.89 -9.35 4.92
C LEU A 24 4.70 -9.43 3.41
N LEU A 25 3.48 -9.18 2.97
CA LEU A 25 3.18 -8.76 1.60
C LEU A 25 3.23 -7.23 1.57
N TRP A 26 4.16 -6.69 0.78
CA TRP A 26 4.40 -5.26 0.71
C TRP A 26 4.27 -4.77 -0.73
N MET A 27 3.38 -3.79 -0.95
CA MET A 27 3.22 -3.11 -2.24
C MET A 27 3.75 -1.68 -2.17
N ASP A 28 3.32 -0.92 -1.17
CA ASP A 28 3.75 0.45 -0.92
C ASP A 28 3.48 0.83 0.57
N PRO A 29 3.87 2.03 1.05
CA PRO A 29 3.67 2.44 2.44
C PRO A 29 2.23 2.40 2.97
N SER A 30 1.23 2.43 2.09
CA SER A 30 -0.20 2.42 2.43
C SER A 30 -0.92 1.14 2.00
N ASN A 31 -0.20 0.20 1.39
CA ASN A 31 -0.71 -1.07 0.88
C ASN A 31 0.23 -2.21 1.30
N TYR A 32 -0.03 -2.79 2.46
CA TYR A 32 0.71 -3.91 3.01
C TYR A 32 -0.17 -4.80 3.90
N GLY A 33 0.21 -6.06 4.05
CA GLY A 33 -0.45 -6.99 4.98
C GLY A 33 0.50 -8.09 5.41
N GLY A 34 0.45 -8.47 6.68
CA GLY A 34 1.43 -9.42 7.22
C GLY A 34 1.20 -9.79 8.67
N ILE A 35 2.08 -10.65 9.18
CA ILE A 35 2.09 -11.07 10.58
C ILE A 35 3.18 -10.32 11.33
N LYS A 36 2.79 -9.63 12.39
CA LYS A 36 3.71 -8.92 13.29
C LYS A 36 4.61 -9.92 14.01
N GLY A 37 5.90 -9.59 14.07
CA GLY A 37 6.84 -10.32 14.90
C GLY A 37 6.78 -9.91 16.36
N LYS A 38 7.08 -10.86 17.24
CA LYS A 38 7.29 -10.55 18.66
C LYS A 38 8.56 -9.72 18.83
N VAL A 39 8.47 -8.67 19.63
CA VAL A 39 9.60 -7.79 19.95
C VAL A 39 10.02 -8.12 21.38
N PRO A 40 11.30 -8.41 21.65
CA PRO A 40 11.76 -8.62 23.02
C PRO A 40 11.43 -7.42 23.92
N SER A 41 11.03 -7.70 25.16
CA SER A 41 10.68 -6.71 26.18
C SER A 41 11.78 -5.64 26.40
N SER A 42 13.04 -6.00 26.12
CA SER A 42 14.20 -5.12 26.19
C SER A 42 14.25 -4.00 25.15
N VAL A 43 13.40 -4.05 24.11
CA VAL A 43 13.36 -3.05 23.03
C VAL A 43 12.17 -2.08 23.18
N HIS A 44 11.33 -2.23 24.21
CA HIS A 44 10.29 -1.25 24.57
C HIS A 44 10.89 -0.05 25.29
N CYS A 45 11.42 0.93 24.53
CA CYS A 45 11.78 2.22 25.08
C CYS A 45 10.67 3.24 24.75
N GLY A 46 9.77 3.53 25.70
CA GLY A 46 8.73 4.53 25.48
C GLY A 46 7.63 4.70 26.53
N GLN A 47 7.54 3.84 27.55
CA GLN A 47 6.57 4.03 28.64
C GLN A 47 7.29 4.29 29.96
N VAL A 48 7.62 5.56 30.19
CA VAL A 48 8.04 6.04 31.51
C VAL A 48 6.83 5.91 32.44
N ARG A 49 6.74 4.81 33.19
CA ARG A 49 6.01 4.79 34.46
C ARG A 49 7.04 5.04 35.55
N GLY A 50 6.87 6.17 36.22
CA GLY A 50 7.86 6.72 37.13
C GLY A 50 8.06 5.91 38.42
N GLY A 51 9.25 6.11 38.99
CA GLY A 51 9.54 5.93 40.41
C GLY A 51 10.22 4.61 40.78
N GLY A 52 11.53 4.68 41.06
CA GLY A 52 12.23 3.64 41.82
C GLY A 52 13.66 3.40 41.34
N ASP A 53 14.62 4.06 41.97
CA ASP A 53 16.05 3.79 41.89
C ASP A 53 16.38 2.35 42.33
N GLY A 54 17.25 1.66 41.59
CA GLY A 54 17.68 0.29 41.89
C GLY A 54 18.18 -0.46 40.66
N GLY A 55 19.48 -0.35 40.36
CA GLY A 55 20.12 -1.15 39.32
C GLY A 55 20.08 -2.64 39.65
N ALA A 56 19.27 -3.41 38.92
CA ALA A 56 19.34 -4.86 38.88
C ALA A 56 20.09 -5.26 37.60
N VAL A 57 21.31 -5.77 37.76
CA VAL A 57 22.00 -6.54 36.73
C VAL A 57 21.37 -7.92 36.76
N PHE A 58 20.52 -8.22 35.78
CA PHE A 58 19.92 -9.54 35.64
C PHE A 58 20.92 -10.50 34.98
N THR A 59 21.14 -11.65 35.61
CA THR A 59 22.01 -12.72 35.12
C THR A 59 21.33 -13.52 34.01
N PRO A 60 22.08 -14.14 33.08
CA PRO A 60 21.54 -14.93 31.96
C PRO A 60 20.55 -16.03 32.36
N GLU A 61 20.64 -16.50 33.61
CA GLU A 61 19.75 -17.53 34.17
C GLU A 61 18.30 -17.02 34.36
N GLU A 62 18.08 -15.72 34.55
CA GLU A 62 16.72 -15.15 34.65
C GLU A 62 16.05 -14.97 33.27
N LEU A 63 16.85 -14.90 32.19
CA LEU A 63 16.35 -14.86 30.81
C LEU A 63 15.87 -16.24 30.33
N GLU A 64 16.46 -17.32 30.86
CA GLU A 64 16.02 -18.69 30.57
C GLU A 64 14.72 -19.04 31.33
N GLU A 65 14.50 -18.49 32.52
CA GLU A 65 13.26 -18.69 33.29
C GLU A 65 12.04 -17.95 32.70
N GLU A 66 12.23 -16.85 31.95
CA GLU A 66 11.14 -16.19 31.21
C GLU A 66 10.70 -16.97 29.96
N GLU A 67 11.54 -17.84 29.39
CA GLU A 67 11.17 -18.73 28.28
C GLU A 67 10.36 -19.97 28.74
N GLU A 68 10.47 -20.37 30.02
CA GLU A 68 9.75 -21.52 30.58
C GLU A 68 8.39 -21.19 31.20
N GLN A 69 8.08 -19.90 31.44
CA GLN A 69 6.71 -19.51 31.78
C GLN A 69 5.87 -19.49 30.51
N GLY A 70 4.98 -20.48 30.37
CA GLY A 70 4.06 -20.62 29.25
C GLY A 70 3.18 -19.39 29.03
N VAL A 71 3.71 -18.37 28.37
CA VAL A 71 2.96 -17.29 27.76
C VAL A 71 2.21 -17.94 26.60
N GLU A 72 0.89 -18.04 26.71
CA GLU A 72 0.02 -18.47 25.62
C GLU A 72 0.49 -17.78 24.33
N GLU A 73 0.89 -18.57 23.32
CA GLU A 73 1.24 -18.00 22.02
C GLU A 73 0.01 -17.18 21.56
N PRO A 74 0.13 -15.85 21.35
CA PRO A 74 -1.00 -15.06 20.89
C PRO A 74 -1.50 -15.66 19.58
N ASP A 75 -2.82 -15.69 19.41
CA ASP A 75 -3.43 -16.23 18.21
C ASP A 75 -2.83 -15.52 16.99
N VAL A 76 -2.54 -16.27 15.93
CA VAL A 76 -1.96 -15.72 14.70
C VAL A 76 -2.89 -14.67 14.09
N GLU A 77 -4.18 -14.81 14.32
CA GLU A 77 -5.20 -13.83 13.96
C GLU A 77 -5.02 -12.48 14.67
N ASP A 78 -4.55 -12.46 15.92
CA ASP A 78 -4.30 -11.22 16.68
C ASP A 78 -3.05 -10.47 16.20
N LEU A 79 -2.10 -11.20 15.59
CA LEU A 79 -0.86 -10.64 15.04
C LEU A 79 -1.00 -10.15 13.58
N LEU A 80 -2.12 -10.46 12.92
CA LEU A 80 -2.37 -10.10 11.54
C LEU A 80 -2.70 -8.59 11.42
N GLU A 81 -1.89 -7.86 10.66
CA GLU A 81 -2.19 -6.48 10.26
C GLU A 81 -2.46 -6.41 8.76
N ASN A 82 -3.55 -5.77 8.40
CA ASN A 82 -3.96 -5.50 7.02
C ASN A 82 -4.15 -3.99 6.85
N ASN A 83 -3.24 -3.36 6.12
CA ASN A 83 -3.33 -1.95 5.76
C ASN A 83 -3.38 -1.81 4.24
N TRP A 84 -4.58 -1.84 3.67
CA TRP A 84 -4.78 -1.79 2.22
C TRP A 84 -5.57 -0.54 1.85
N ASN A 85 -4.92 0.50 1.32
CA ASN A 85 -5.60 1.67 0.77
C ASN A 85 -6.48 1.29 -0.44
N ILE A 86 -6.00 0.41 -1.33
CA ILE A 86 -6.77 -0.05 -2.51
C ILE A 86 -8.11 -0.71 -2.15
N LEU A 87 -8.21 -1.31 -0.96
CA LEU A 87 -9.44 -1.90 -0.43
C LEU A 87 -10.55 -0.86 -0.30
N GLN A 88 -10.21 0.36 0.12
CA GLN A 88 -11.19 1.42 0.40
C GLN A 88 -11.91 1.85 -0.87
N PHE A 89 -11.31 1.65 -2.05
CA PHE A 89 -11.90 1.95 -3.35
C PHE A 89 -12.85 0.86 -3.84
N LEU A 90 -12.97 -0.28 -3.15
CA LEU A 90 -14.01 -1.26 -3.45
C LEU A 90 -15.34 -0.86 -2.80
N PRO A 91 -16.48 -1.17 -3.44
CA PRO A 91 -17.79 -0.92 -2.85
C PRO A 91 -17.97 -1.66 -1.52
N GLN A 92 -18.55 -1.00 -0.53
CA GLN A 92 -19.01 -1.67 0.69
C GLN A 92 -20.23 -2.57 0.40
N ALA A 93 -21.01 -2.20 -0.63
CA ALA A 93 -22.08 -3.02 -1.16
C ALA A 93 -21.60 -4.42 -1.57
N ALA A 94 -22.47 -5.42 -1.45
CA ALA A 94 -22.17 -6.83 -1.69
C ALA A 94 -20.99 -7.40 -0.86
N SER A 95 -20.53 -6.69 0.18
CA SER A 95 -19.43 -7.11 1.06
C SER A 95 -18.08 -7.25 0.34
N CYS A 96 -17.82 -6.49 -0.74
CA CYS A 96 -16.59 -6.62 -1.52
C CYS A 96 -15.34 -6.39 -0.65
N GLN A 97 -15.38 -5.39 0.24
CA GLN A 97 -14.26 -5.10 1.13
C GLN A 97 -13.97 -6.25 2.12
N SER A 98 -15.00 -6.78 2.76
CA SER A 98 -14.85 -7.93 3.69
C SER A 98 -14.33 -9.16 2.97
N TYR A 99 -14.80 -9.41 1.74
CA TYR A 99 -14.34 -10.52 0.92
C TYR A 99 -12.88 -10.36 0.47
N PHE A 100 -12.43 -9.14 0.21
CA PHE A 100 -11.04 -8.86 -0.14
C PHE A 100 -10.14 -9.23 1.04
N LEU A 101 -10.47 -8.72 2.23
CA LEU A 101 -9.73 -9.01 3.45
C LEU A 101 -9.72 -10.50 3.74
N MET A 102 -10.84 -11.19 3.55
CA MET A 102 -10.94 -12.63 3.80
C MET A 102 -9.98 -13.44 2.90
N ILE A 103 -9.91 -13.15 1.60
CA ILE A 103 -9.01 -13.88 0.69
C ILE A 103 -7.55 -13.58 1.00
N VAL A 104 -7.20 -12.29 1.15
CA VAL A 104 -5.82 -11.86 1.40
C VAL A 104 -5.32 -12.36 2.75
N SER A 105 -6.14 -12.25 3.80
CA SER A 105 -5.82 -12.75 5.13
C SER A 105 -5.66 -14.27 5.15
N ALA A 106 -6.57 -15.01 4.49
CA ALA A 106 -6.47 -16.46 4.40
C ALA A 106 -5.15 -16.90 3.75
N TYR A 107 -4.71 -16.22 2.69
CA TYR A 107 -3.42 -16.47 2.07
C TYR A 107 -2.25 -16.18 3.03
N ILE A 108 -2.21 -14.99 3.63
CA ILE A 108 -1.15 -14.58 4.57
C ILE A 108 -1.00 -15.59 5.70
N VAL A 109 -2.11 -15.95 6.35
CA VAL A 109 -2.14 -16.87 7.49
C VAL A 109 -1.73 -18.28 7.06
N ALA A 110 -2.24 -18.79 5.95
CA ALA A 110 -1.90 -20.13 5.46
C ALA A 110 -0.41 -20.27 5.14
N VAL A 111 0.17 -19.31 4.41
CA VAL A 111 1.59 -19.33 4.04
C VAL A 111 2.48 -19.18 5.26
N TYR A 112 2.11 -18.29 6.19
CA TYR A 112 2.84 -18.11 7.44
C TYR A 112 2.84 -19.38 8.31
N HIS A 113 1.71 -20.08 8.43
CA HIS A 113 1.66 -21.36 9.15
C HIS A 113 2.55 -22.42 8.49
N SER A 114 2.49 -22.56 7.16
CA SER A 114 3.37 -23.47 6.44
C SER A 114 4.85 -23.13 6.65
N MET A 115 5.19 -21.84 6.67
CA MET A 115 6.55 -21.37 6.93
C MET A 115 7.00 -21.73 8.35
N LYS A 116 6.15 -21.52 9.38
CA LYS A 116 6.47 -21.89 10.76
C LYS A 116 6.62 -23.40 10.94
N ASP A 117 5.76 -24.19 10.33
CA ASP A 117 5.81 -25.65 10.41
C ASP A 117 7.06 -26.22 9.75
N GLU A 118 7.47 -25.69 8.61
CA GLU A 118 8.69 -26.15 7.94
C GLU A 118 9.96 -25.73 8.69
N LEU A 119 9.95 -24.55 9.31
CA LEU A 119 11.04 -24.11 10.18
C LEU A 119 11.15 -25.01 11.42
N ARG A 120 10.02 -25.37 12.05
CA ARG A 120 9.97 -26.33 13.17
C ARG A 120 10.50 -27.72 12.77
N ARG A 121 10.22 -28.19 11.55
CA ARG A 121 10.75 -29.47 11.03
C ARG A 121 12.24 -29.42 10.70
N SER A 122 12.76 -28.25 10.35
CA SER A 122 14.17 -28.05 9.97
C SER A 122 15.09 -27.76 11.16
N ALA A 123 14.54 -27.58 12.36
CA ALA A 123 15.32 -27.33 13.58
C ALA A 123 16.27 -28.51 13.92
N PRO A 124 17.56 -28.25 14.23
CA PRO A 124 18.52 -29.30 14.57
C PRO A 124 18.08 -30.07 15.82
N GLY A 125 17.83 -31.38 15.68
CA GLY A 125 17.39 -32.25 16.79
C GLY A 125 16.27 -33.22 16.43
N SER A 126 15.54 -32.97 15.33
CA SER A 126 14.32 -33.72 14.97
C SER A 126 14.48 -34.75 13.84
N THR A 127 15.69 -34.99 13.32
CA THR A 127 15.91 -36.03 12.31
C THR A 127 16.10 -37.41 12.94
N PRO A 128 15.29 -38.44 12.61
CA PRO A 128 15.63 -39.81 12.95
C PRO A 128 16.93 -40.19 12.24
N VAL A 129 17.89 -40.73 12.99
CA VAL A 129 19.19 -41.19 12.47
C VAL A 129 18.97 -42.23 11.37
N LYS A 130 19.08 -41.82 10.10
CA LYS A 130 19.14 -42.74 8.96
C LYS A 130 20.57 -43.29 8.88
N LYS A 131 20.73 -44.61 9.05
CA LYS A 131 22.02 -45.31 8.94
C LYS A 131 22.69 -44.98 7.59
N ARG A 132 23.92 -44.45 7.65
CA ARG A 132 24.78 -44.08 6.51
C ARG A 132 25.00 -45.27 5.55
N GLY A 133 24.62 -45.10 4.29
CA GLY A 133 25.19 -45.80 3.13
C GLY A 133 26.24 -44.91 2.43
N PRO A 134 27.15 -45.46 1.61
CA PRO A 134 28.33 -44.76 1.15
C PRO A 134 28.00 -43.65 0.15
N SER A 135 28.72 -42.55 0.29
CA SER A 135 28.55 -41.22 -0.28
C SER A 135 28.80 -41.12 -1.80
N GLN A 136 27.89 -40.43 -2.50
CA GLN A 136 28.27 -39.52 -3.58
C GLN A 136 27.76 -38.12 -3.23
N PHE A 137 28.72 -37.19 -3.18
CA PHE A 137 28.56 -35.78 -2.88
C PHE A 137 27.99 -35.10 -4.12
N SER A 138 26.78 -34.57 -4.04
CA SER A 138 26.28 -33.56 -4.97
C SER A 138 26.16 -32.26 -4.19
N GLN A 139 27.01 -31.29 -4.54
CA GLN A 139 26.98 -29.92 -4.03
C GLN A 139 25.62 -29.29 -4.38
N GLU A 140 24.82 -29.00 -3.37
CA GLU A 140 23.70 -28.06 -3.52
C GLU A 140 24.28 -26.65 -3.58
N ALA A 141 23.90 -25.94 -4.63
CA ALA A 141 24.30 -24.57 -4.88
C ALA A 141 23.62 -23.65 -3.88
N GLU A 142 24.41 -22.88 -3.14
CA GLU A 142 23.98 -21.65 -2.49
C GLU A 142 23.37 -20.72 -3.56
N GLY A 143 22.05 -20.57 -3.53
CA GLY A 143 21.31 -19.77 -4.49
C GLY A 143 20.12 -19.10 -3.84
N THR A 144 20.27 -17.79 -3.61
CA THR A 144 19.24 -16.77 -3.34
C THR A 144 18.41 -16.91 -2.06
N ALA A 145 18.38 -15.82 -1.29
CA ALA A 145 17.52 -15.65 -0.13
C ALA A 145 16.03 -15.88 -0.47
N GLY A 146 15.34 -16.66 0.37
CA GLY A 146 13.88 -16.57 0.53
C GLY A 146 13.10 -17.84 0.19
N ALA A 147 12.46 -18.41 1.21
CA ALA A 147 11.52 -19.54 1.22
C ALA A 147 12.12 -20.95 1.01
N LEU A 148 11.80 -21.84 1.95
CA LEU A 148 12.10 -23.26 1.86
C LEU A 148 11.25 -23.89 0.74
N PRO A 149 11.77 -24.88 -0.01
CA PRO A 149 11.02 -25.51 -1.12
C PRO A 149 9.63 -26.04 -0.73
N GLY A 150 9.44 -26.51 0.51
CA GLY A 150 8.14 -26.97 0.99
C GLY A 150 7.09 -25.86 1.03
N VAL A 151 7.42 -24.68 1.56
CA VAL A 151 6.54 -23.49 1.59
C VAL A 151 6.13 -23.11 0.17
N ILE A 152 7.08 -23.12 -0.78
CA ILE A 152 6.79 -22.77 -2.17
C ILE A 152 5.73 -23.73 -2.75
N THR A 153 5.94 -25.04 -2.59
CA THR A 153 4.97 -26.05 -3.07
C THR A 153 3.62 -25.91 -2.40
N PHE A 154 3.59 -25.69 -1.08
CA PHE A 154 2.36 -25.46 -0.33
C PHE A 154 1.61 -24.23 -0.84
N SER A 155 2.28 -23.09 -0.98
CA SER A 155 1.66 -21.85 -1.47
C SER A 155 1.06 -22.03 -2.86
N GLN A 156 1.78 -22.72 -3.75
CA GLN A 156 1.31 -23.01 -5.10
C GLN A 156 0.07 -23.90 -5.09
N ASP A 157 0.07 -24.98 -4.30
CA ASP A 157 -1.06 -25.92 -4.21
C ASP A 157 -2.28 -25.28 -3.52
N TYR A 158 -2.06 -24.49 -2.47
CA TYR A 158 -3.12 -23.77 -1.76
C TYR A 158 -3.84 -22.78 -2.69
N VAL A 159 -3.07 -22.00 -3.46
CA VAL A 159 -3.63 -21.05 -4.43
C VAL A 159 -4.37 -21.78 -5.55
N ALA A 160 -3.77 -22.84 -6.12
CA ALA A 160 -4.34 -23.57 -7.24
C ALA A 160 -5.65 -24.31 -6.89
N ASN A 161 -5.83 -24.69 -5.63
CA ASN A 161 -6.96 -25.50 -5.19
C ASN A 161 -7.93 -24.71 -4.31
N GLU A 162 -7.62 -24.52 -3.04
CA GLU A 162 -8.55 -24.00 -2.04
C GLU A 162 -8.89 -22.52 -2.27
N LEU A 163 -7.86 -21.68 -2.47
CA LEU A 163 -8.05 -20.24 -2.66
C LEU A 163 -8.81 -19.96 -3.96
N THR A 164 -8.47 -20.69 -5.02
CA THR A 164 -9.16 -20.61 -6.32
C THR A 164 -10.65 -20.86 -6.15
N GLN A 165 -11.06 -21.96 -5.51
CA GLN A 165 -12.48 -22.29 -5.31
C GLN A 165 -13.22 -21.22 -4.49
N SER A 166 -12.59 -20.73 -3.42
CA SER A 166 -13.12 -19.65 -2.58
C SER A 166 -13.33 -18.37 -3.40
N PHE A 167 -12.31 -17.95 -4.16
CA PHE A 167 -12.34 -16.73 -4.97
C PHE A 167 -13.40 -16.80 -6.07
N PHE A 168 -13.54 -17.94 -6.77
CA PHE A 168 -14.63 -18.15 -7.74
C PHE A 168 -16.01 -17.99 -7.10
N THR A 169 -16.23 -18.64 -5.95
CA THR A 169 -17.51 -18.60 -5.23
C THR A 169 -17.87 -17.18 -4.81
N ILE A 170 -16.89 -16.44 -4.28
CA ILE A 170 -17.07 -15.04 -3.85
C ILE A 170 -17.36 -14.14 -5.04
N THR A 171 -16.59 -14.28 -6.12
CA THR A 171 -16.78 -13.48 -7.34
C THR A 171 -18.18 -13.69 -7.91
N GLN A 172 -18.67 -14.93 -7.95
CA GLN A 172 -20.05 -15.23 -8.34
C GLN A 172 -21.09 -14.60 -7.40
N LYS A 173 -20.84 -14.58 -6.08
CA LYS A 173 -21.73 -13.93 -5.10
C LYS A 173 -21.79 -12.41 -5.33
N ILE A 174 -20.65 -11.76 -5.57
CA ILE A 174 -20.57 -10.34 -5.91
C ILE A 174 -21.33 -10.10 -7.21
N GLN A 175 -21.02 -10.86 -8.26
CA GLN A 175 -21.63 -10.72 -9.57
C GLN A 175 -23.16 -10.83 -9.50
N LYS A 176 -23.71 -11.78 -8.75
CA LYS A 176 -25.17 -11.95 -8.54
C LYS A 176 -25.83 -10.80 -7.79
N LYS A 177 -25.13 -10.20 -6.82
CA LYS A 177 -25.65 -9.07 -6.03
C LYS A 177 -25.59 -7.74 -6.77
N VAL A 178 -24.68 -7.62 -7.74
CA VAL A 178 -24.30 -6.35 -8.38
C VAL A 178 -24.68 -6.31 -9.87
N THR A 179 -25.31 -7.36 -10.40
CA THR A 179 -25.63 -7.58 -11.83
C THR A 179 -26.46 -6.50 -12.54
N GLY A 180 -26.88 -5.41 -11.88
CA GLY A 180 -27.75 -4.38 -12.45
C GLY A 180 -27.12 -3.41 -13.45
N THR A 181 -25.78 -3.33 -13.57
CA THR A 181 -25.13 -2.18 -14.26
C THR A 181 -24.02 -2.60 -15.24
N ARG A 182 -24.19 -3.70 -15.97
CA ARG A 182 -23.13 -4.31 -16.80
C ARG A 182 -22.69 -3.50 -18.03
N HIS A 183 -23.44 -2.50 -18.48
CA HIS A 183 -23.19 -1.77 -19.72
C HIS A 183 -23.42 -0.26 -19.61
N SER A 184 -23.13 0.36 -18.46
CA SER A 184 -23.04 1.81 -18.40
C SER A 184 -21.60 2.25 -18.71
N THR A 185 -21.45 3.18 -19.66
CA THR A 185 -20.25 4.02 -19.78
C THR A 185 -20.13 5.00 -18.61
N GLU A 186 -21.18 5.12 -17.80
CA GLU A 186 -21.22 5.94 -16.60
C GLU A 186 -20.58 5.23 -15.40
N PRO A 187 -19.89 5.97 -14.53
CA PRO A 187 -19.38 5.47 -13.25
C PRO A 187 -20.51 4.87 -12.41
N SER A 188 -20.25 3.72 -11.78
CA SER A 188 -21.22 3.14 -10.87
C SER A 188 -21.22 3.92 -9.55
N GLU A 189 -22.39 4.41 -9.13
CA GLU A 189 -22.61 5.10 -7.84
C GLU A 189 -22.26 4.21 -6.62
N MET A 190 -22.04 2.92 -6.84
CA MET A 190 -21.65 1.98 -5.80
C MET A 190 -20.19 2.14 -5.35
N PHE A 191 -19.33 2.74 -6.17
CA PHE A 191 -17.94 2.97 -5.82
C PHE A 191 -17.81 4.25 -4.98
N PRO A 192 -17.05 4.20 -3.88
CA PRO A 192 -16.82 5.39 -3.07
C PRO A 192 -15.95 6.40 -3.83
N LEU A 193 -16.34 7.67 -3.75
CA LEU A 193 -15.53 8.79 -4.24
C LEU A 193 -14.58 9.27 -3.13
N LEU A 194 -13.37 8.70 -3.15
CA LEU A 194 -12.28 9.06 -2.25
C LEU A 194 -11.37 10.14 -2.85
N PRO A 195 -10.54 10.85 -2.05
CA PRO A 195 -9.70 11.95 -2.53
C PRO A 195 -8.79 11.58 -3.72
N GLY A 196 -8.25 10.37 -3.74
CA GLY A 196 -7.38 9.88 -4.80
C GLY A 196 -8.09 9.32 -6.03
N SER A 197 -9.43 9.33 -6.08
CA SER A 197 -10.20 8.67 -7.15
C SER A 197 -10.00 9.34 -8.50
N HIS A 198 -9.48 8.59 -9.48
CA HIS A 198 -9.30 9.09 -10.85
C HIS A 198 -9.79 8.11 -11.92
N LEU A 199 -10.06 6.86 -11.54
CA LEU A 199 -10.56 5.83 -12.45
C LEU A 199 -12.09 5.87 -12.56
N LEU A 200 -12.59 5.60 -13.76
CA LEU A 200 -14.02 5.41 -14.02
C LEU A 200 -14.38 3.94 -13.78
N LEU A 201 -14.75 3.61 -12.56
CA LEU A 201 -15.07 2.24 -12.15
C LEU A 201 -16.57 1.96 -12.33
N ASN A 202 -16.89 0.86 -13.03
CA ASN A 202 -18.28 0.46 -13.33
C ASN A 202 -18.61 -0.98 -12.93
N ASN A 203 -17.62 -1.87 -12.81
CA ASN A 203 -17.82 -3.29 -12.55
C ASN A 203 -17.14 -3.73 -11.23
N PRO A 204 -17.89 -3.81 -10.11
CA PRO A 204 -17.33 -4.21 -8.82
C PRO A 204 -16.71 -5.60 -8.78
N ALA A 205 -17.22 -6.56 -9.57
CA ALA A 205 -16.65 -7.90 -9.63
C ALA A 205 -15.28 -7.88 -10.34
N LEU A 206 -15.14 -7.11 -11.42
CA LEU A 206 -13.87 -6.95 -12.13
C LEU A 206 -12.81 -6.27 -11.25
N GLU A 207 -13.14 -5.16 -10.60
CA GLU A 207 -12.19 -4.47 -9.74
C GLU A 207 -11.82 -5.28 -8.50
N PHE A 208 -12.77 -6.04 -7.94
CA PHE A 208 -12.48 -7.02 -6.91
C PHE A 208 -11.43 -8.06 -7.37
N ILE A 209 -11.61 -8.63 -8.57
CA ILE A 209 -10.65 -9.58 -9.15
C ILE A 209 -9.27 -8.94 -9.28
N LYS A 210 -9.22 -7.74 -9.89
CA LYS A 210 -7.98 -7.01 -10.16
C LYS A 210 -7.20 -6.72 -8.88
N TYR A 211 -7.86 -6.25 -7.83
CA TYR A 211 -7.19 -5.82 -6.61
C TYR A 211 -6.64 -7.03 -5.83
N VAL A 212 -7.44 -8.09 -5.67
CA VAL A 212 -6.99 -9.31 -4.99
C VAL A 212 -5.86 -9.99 -5.77
N CYS A 213 -5.99 -10.14 -7.10
CA CYS A 213 -4.93 -10.72 -7.92
C CYS A 213 -3.65 -9.88 -7.88
N LYS A 214 -3.77 -8.54 -7.83
CA LYS A 214 -2.59 -7.66 -7.69
C LYS A 214 -1.87 -7.90 -6.36
N VAL A 215 -2.58 -8.03 -5.25
CA VAL A 215 -1.98 -8.34 -3.94
C VAL A 215 -1.32 -9.72 -3.94
N LEU A 216 -2.00 -10.75 -4.46
CA LEU A 216 -1.42 -12.10 -4.53
C LEU A 216 -0.19 -12.15 -5.44
N SER A 217 -0.14 -11.32 -6.50
CA SER A 217 1.02 -11.24 -7.39
C SER A 217 2.29 -10.65 -6.74
N LEU A 218 2.19 -10.09 -5.53
CA LEU A 218 3.37 -9.66 -4.76
C LEU A 218 4.25 -10.85 -4.36
N ASP A 219 3.68 -12.05 -4.23
CA ASP A 219 4.44 -13.26 -4.02
C ASP A 219 4.86 -13.88 -5.37
N THR A 220 6.15 -13.78 -5.66
CA THR A 220 6.76 -14.29 -6.90
C THR A 220 6.68 -15.82 -7.03
N ASN A 221 6.49 -16.54 -5.92
CA ASN A 221 6.44 -18.01 -5.93
C ASN A 221 5.14 -18.57 -6.53
N ILE A 222 4.07 -17.76 -6.57
CA ILE A 222 2.72 -18.16 -7.02
C ILE A 222 2.28 -17.45 -8.30
N THR A 223 3.19 -16.76 -9.00
CA THR A 223 2.83 -15.92 -10.16
C THR A 223 2.06 -16.69 -11.24
N ASN A 224 2.44 -17.94 -11.53
CA ASN A 224 1.76 -18.75 -12.55
C ASN A 224 0.33 -19.13 -12.14
N GLN A 225 0.14 -19.46 -10.87
CA GLN A 225 -1.14 -19.83 -10.28
C GLN A 225 -2.08 -18.63 -10.27
N VAL A 226 -1.57 -17.45 -9.88
CA VAL A 226 -2.32 -16.19 -9.92
C VAL A 226 -2.68 -15.79 -11.35
N ASN A 227 -1.78 -15.93 -12.32
CA ASN A 227 -2.08 -15.64 -13.73
C ASN A 227 -3.18 -16.56 -14.29
N LYS A 228 -3.11 -17.86 -13.96
CA LYS A 228 -4.15 -18.83 -14.32
C LYS A 228 -5.50 -18.45 -13.69
N LEU A 229 -5.50 -18.15 -12.40
CA LEU A 229 -6.68 -17.76 -11.64
C LEU A 229 -7.31 -16.48 -12.19
N ASN A 230 -6.50 -15.45 -12.46
CA ASN A 230 -6.96 -14.19 -13.04
C ASN A 230 -7.64 -14.42 -14.39
N ARG A 231 -7.00 -15.17 -15.30
CA ARG A 231 -7.60 -15.49 -16.61
C ARG A 231 -8.95 -16.20 -16.45
N ASP A 232 -9.02 -17.19 -15.58
CA ASP A 232 -10.23 -17.99 -15.43
C ASP A 232 -11.36 -17.18 -14.73
N LEU A 233 -11.03 -16.24 -13.83
CA LEU A 233 -11.97 -15.28 -13.23
C LEU A 233 -12.42 -14.18 -14.21
N LEU A 234 -11.54 -13.68 -15.07
CA LEU A 234 -11.91 -12.72 -16.12
C LEU A 234 -12.93 -13.32 -17.08
N ARG A 235 -12.76 -14.60 -17.46
CA ARG A 235 -13.76 -15.35 -18.24
C ARG A 235 -15.11 -15.45 -17.53
N LEU A 236 -15.14 -15.58 -16.20
CA LEU A 236 -16.39 -15.61 -15.42
C LEU A 236 -17.14 -14.27 -15.49
N VAL A 237 -16.43 -13.14 -15.56
CA VAL A 237 -17.02 -11.81 -15.67
C VAL A 237 -17.17 -11.31 -17.11
N ASP A 238 -16.91 -12.17 -18.09
CA ASP A 238 -17.00 -11.88 -19.54
C ASP A 238 -16.06 -10.76 -20.01
N VAL A 239 -14.85 -10.72 -19.44
CA VAL A 239 -13.80 -9.75 -19.80
C VAL A 239 -12.61 -10.50 -20.42
N GLY A 240 -12.10 -9.97 -21.53
CA GLY A 240 -10.92 -10.54 -22.21
C GLY A 240 -9.63 -10.33 -21.42
N GLU A 241 -8.73 -11.32 -21.38
CA GLU A 241 -7.48 -11.22 -20.61
C GLU A 241 -6.51 -10.13 -21.12
N PHE A 242 -6.64 -9.74 -22.38
CA PHE A 242 -5.84 -8.70 -23.03
C PHE A 242 -6.59 -7.37 -23.20
N SER A 243 -7.78 -7.22 -22.61
CA SER A 243 -8.51 -5.95 -22.69
C SER A 243 -7.87 -4.90 -21.78
N GLU A 244 -8.02 -3.63 -22.15
CA GLU A 244 -7.53 -2.51 -21.33
C GLU A 244 -8.22 -2.45 -19.95
N GLU A 245 -9.49 -2.85 -19.86
CA GLU A 245 -10.24 -2.90 -18.60
C GLU A 245 -9.75 -4.00 -17.64
N ALA A 246 -9.16 -5.08 -18.16
CA ALA A 246 -8.58 -6.17 -17.35
C ALA A 246 -7.28 -5.77 -16.66
N GLN A 247 -6.57 -4.76 -17.18
CA GLN A 247 -5.29 -4.32 -16.61
C GLN A 247 -5.51 -3.64 -15.25
N PHE A 248 -4.76 -4.07 -14.24
CA PHE A 248 -4.75 -3.39 -12.95
C PHE A 248 -4.18 -1.97 -13.12
N ARG A 249 -4.91 -0.98 -12.62
CA ARG A 249 -4.46 0.40 -12.45
C ARG A 249 -4.73 0.79 -11.00
N ASP A 250 -3.78 1.46 -10.36
CA ASP A 250 -3.95 1.91 -8.98
C ASP A 250 -5.15 2.90 -8.92
N PRO A 251 -6.20 2.60 -8.13
CA PRO A 251 -7.36 3.47 -8.04
C PRO A 251 -7.08 4.77 -7.28
N CYS A 252 -5.99 4.84 -6.52
CA CYS A 252 -5.63 5.97 -5.70
C CYS A 252 -4.46 6.74 -6.30
N ARG A 253 -4.72 7.94 -6.81
CA ARG A 253 -3.67 8.89 -7.16
C ARG A 253 -3.28 9.68 -5.92
N SER A 254 -2.06 9.47 -5.45
CA SER A 254 -1.49 10.15 -4.29
C SER A 254 -1.25 11.63 -4.54
N TYR A 255 -1.47 12.45 -3.50
CA TYR A 255 -0.98 13.82 -3.45
C TYR A 255 -0.30 14.07 -2.10
N VAL A 256 1.01 14.31 -2.15
CA VAL A 256 1.85 14.45 -0.96
C VAL A 256 2.20 15.91 -0.74
N LEU A 257 1.88 16.41 0.44
CA LEU A 257 2.41 17.67 0.93
C LEU A 257 3.78 17.43 1.58
N PRO A 258 4.85 18.08 1.08
CA PRO A 258 6.17 17.92 1.67
C PRO A 258 6.28 18.63 3.01
N GLU A 259 7.06 18.06 3.93
CA GLU A 259 7.55 18.73 5.14
C GLU A 259 6.45 19.34 6.04
N VAL A 260 5.36 18.62 6.25
CA VAL A 260 4.28 19.05 7.16
C VAL A 260 4.72 18.89 8.62
N ILE A 261 4.78 20.02 9.34
CA ILE A 261 5.23 20.07 10.74
C ILE A 261 4.03 20.00 11.69
N CYS A 262 4.05 19.02 12.61
CA CYS A 262 3.05 18.93 13.67
C CYS A 262 3.26 20.02 14.72
N ARG A 263 2.25 20.88 14.94
CA ARG A 263 2.33 21.97 15.95
C ARG A 263 2.43 21.48 17.39
N SER A 264 2.06 20.23 17.68
CA SER A 264 2.06 19.68 19.04
C SER A 264 3.41 19.05 19.44
N CYS A 265 4.09 18.36 18.52
CA CYS A 265 5.34 17.65 18.82
C CYS A 265 6.52 18.02 17.90
N ASN A 266 6.32 18.96 16.96
CA ASN A 266 7.30 19.39 15.95
C ASN A 266 7.80 18.27 15.02
N PHE A 267 7.11 17.12 14.99
CA PHE A 267 7.43 16.06 14.05
C PHE A 267 7.14 16.53 12.63
N CYS A 268 8.17 16.47 11.78
CA CYS A 268 8.12 16.86 10.37
C CYS A 268 8.05 15.59 9.51
N ARG A 269 7.08 15.53 8.62
CA ARG A 269 6.94 14.44 7.66
C ARG A 269 6.23 14.89 6.41
N ASP A 270 6.44 14.16 5.34
CA ASP A 270 5.56 14.24 4.18
C ASP A 270 4.20 13.64 4.54
N LEU A 271 3.12 14.26 4.06
CA LEU A 271 1.75 13.88 4.37
C LEU A 271 0.98 13.59 3.08
N ASP A 272 0.58 12.34 2.89
CA ASP A 272 -0.23 11.92 1.75
C ASP A 272 -1.71 12.16 2.04
N LEU A 273 -2.28 13.18 1.40
CA LEU A 273 -3.65 13.60 1.66
C LEU A 273 -4.69 12.58 1.17
N CYS A 274 -4.31 11.68 0.26
CA CYS A 274 -5.19 10.67 -0.31
C CYS A 274 -5.11 9.33 0.42
N LYS A 275 -4.05 9.08 1.19
CA LYS A 275 -3.78 7.79 1.83
C LYS A 275 -3.69 7.84 3.37
N ASP A 276 -3.32 8.97 3.98
CA ASP A 276 -3.06 9.09 5.42
C ASP A 276 -4.31 9.48 6.28
N SER A 277 -5.52 9.32 5.76
CA SER A 277 -6.72 9.77 6.45
C SER A 277 -7.15 8.80 7.55
N SER A 278 -7.36 9.30 8.78
CA SER A 278 -8.04 8.53 9.81
C SER A 278 -9.55 8.67 9.63
N PHE A 279 -10.23 7.58 9.32
CA PHE A 279 -11.68 7.54 9.21
C PHE A 279 -12.31 7.32 10.60
N SER A 280 -13.28 8.15 10.96
CA SER A 280 -14.26 7.80 12.00
C SER A 280 -15.38 6.99 11.35
N GLN A 281 -15.70 5.81 11.89
CA GLN A 281 -16.74 4.91 11.35
C GLN A 281 -18.15 5.53 11.33
N ASP A 282 -18.37 6.61 12.09
CA ASP A 282 -19.71 7.16 12.32
C ASP A 282 -20.19 8.20 11.29
N GLY A 283 -19.39 8.56 10.27
CA GLY A 283 -19.80 9.46 9.16
C GLY A 283 -20.25 10.89 9.56
N ALA A 284 -20.37 11.18 10.85
CA ALA A 284 -20.81 12.44 11.41
C ALA A 284 -19.67 13.47 11.57
N VAL A 285 -18.42 13.01 11.50
CA VAL A 285 -17.22 13.83 11.65
C VAL A 285 -16.44 13.78 10.34
N LEU A 286 -16.03 14.96 9.85
CA LEU A 286 -15.17 15.05 8.68
C LEU A 286 -13.86 14.29 8.94
N PRO A 287 -13.32 13.61 7.91
CA PRO A 287 -12.05 12.90 8.04
C PRO A 287 -10.93 13.86 8.43
N GLN A 288 -10.01 13.38 9.26
CA GLN A 288 -8.88 14.17 9.76
C GLN A 288 -7.56 13.49 9.44
N TRP A 289 -6.49 14.28 9.40
CA TRP A 289 -5.13 13.77 9.34
C TRP A 289 -4.50 13.87 10.71
N LEU A 290 -3.90 12.77 11.17
CA LEU A 290 -3.26 12.70 12.47
C LEU A 290 -1.73 12.67 12.31
N CYS A 291 -1.05 13.25 13.29
CA CYS A 291 0.39 13.12 13.42
C CYS A 291 0.74 11.67 13.76
N SER A 292 1.64 11.05 12.99
CA SER A 292 2.08 9.68 13.24
C SER A 292 2.77 9.50 14.59
N ASN A 293 3.39 10.56 15.13
CA ASN A 293 4.10 10.52 16.40
C ASN A 293 3.18 10.72 17.62
N CYS A 294 2.41 11.82 17.66
CA CYS A 294 1.62 12.18 18.85
C CYS A 294 0.10 12.03 18.68
N GLN A 295 -0.37 11.56 17.52
CA GLN A 295 -1.80 11.38 17.17
C GLN A 295 -2.65 12.66 17.28
N ALA A 296 -2.02 13.83 17.38
CA ALA A 296 -2.72 15.11 17.33
C ALA A 296 -3.19 15.39 15.89
N ALA A 297 -4.41 15.91 15.75
CA ALA A 297 -4.95 16.30 14.46
C ALA A 297 -4.19 17.49 13.87
N TYR A 298 -3.90 17.42 12.57
CA TYR A 298 -3.39 18.57 11.83
C TYR A 298 -4.49 19.60 11.60
N ASP A 299 -4.08 20.87 11.53
CA ASP A 299 -4.98 21.98 11.25
C ASP A 299 -5.42 21.97 9.79
N SER A 300 -6.68 21.62 9.53
CA SER A 300 -7.25 21.55 8.19
C SER A 300 -7.17 22.88 7.43
N ALA A 301 -7.26 24.02 8.11
CA ALA A 301 -7.16 25.33 7.46
C ALA A 301 -5.73 25.61 6.98
N ALA A 302 -4.73 25.15 7.73
CA ALA A 302 -3.33 25.26 7.31
C ALA A 302 -3.02 24.35 6.12
N ILE A 303 -3.59 23.14 6.09
CA ILE A 303 -3.49 22.23 4.95
C ILE A 303 -4.19 22.81 3.72
N GLU A 304 -5.39 23.39 3.89
CA GLU A 304 -6.11 24.06 2.80
C GLU A 304 -5.29 25.22 2.21
N ALA A 305 -4.69 26.06 3.05
CA ALA A 305 -3.81 27.14 2.59
C ALA A 305 -2.59 26.59 1.81
N ALA A 306 -1.95 25.53 2.32
CA ALA A 306 -0.83 24.89 1.63
C ALA A 306 -1.22 24.29 0.27
N LEU A 307 -2.44 23.75 0.16
CA LEU A 307 -2.99 23.25 -1.10
C LEU A 307 -3.24 24.38 -2.10
N VAL A 308 -3.79 25.51 -1.65
CA VAL A 308 -3.98 26.70 -2.50
C VAL A 308 -2.63 27.22 -3.00
N GLU A 309 -1.63 27.34 -2.13
CA GLU A 309 -0.28 27.73 -2.53
C GLU A 309 0.34 26.73 -3.52
N ALA A 310 0.12 25.43 -3.31
CA ALA A 310 0.61 24.42 -4.25
C ALA A 310 -0.08 24.50 -5.62
N LEU A 311 -1.40 24.75 -5.65
CA LEU A 311 -2.15 24.99 -6.87
C LEU A 311 -1.63 26.23 -7.61
N GLN A 312 -1.41 27.34 -6.89
CA GLN A 312 -0.86 28.57 -7.46
C GLN A 312 0.55 28.35 -8.03
N ARG A 313 1.42 27.61 -7.32
CA ARG A 313 2.75 27.24 -7.82
C ARG A 313 2.67 26.41 -9.10
N LYS A 314 1.75 25.44 -9.18
CA LYS A 314 1.53 24.65 -10.40
C LYS A 314 1.00 25.50 -11.55
N LEU A 315 0.07 26.41 -11.29
CA LEU A 315 -0.44 27.34 -12.29
C LEU A 315 0.66 28.26 -12.82
N MET A 316 1.51 28.77 -11.92
CA MET A 316 2.68 29.57 -12.30
C MET A 316 3.64 28.77 -13.17
N ALA A 317 3.96 27.52 -12.78
CA ALA A 317 4.81 26.64 -13.57
C ALA A 317 4.22 26.35 -14.96
N PHE A 318 2.90 26.11 -15.05
CA PHE A 318 2.21 25.93 -16.33
C PHE A 318 2.24 27.19 -17.21
N THR A 319 2.15 28.37 -16.60
CA THR A 319 2.16 29.65 -17.33
C THR A 319 3.55 30.02 -17.83
N LEU A 320 4.58 29.74 -17.02
CA LEU A 320 5.98 30.06 -17.30
C LEU A 320 6.74 28.92 -17.99
N GLN A 321 6.05 27.84 -18.36
CA GLN A 321 6.68 26.66 -18.95
C GLN A 321 7.43 26.99 -20.24
N ASP A 322 8.50 26.25 -20.50
CA ASP A 322 9.17 26.31 -21.79
C ASP A 322 8.32 25.68 -22.89
N LEU A 323 8.60 26.08 -24.12
CA LEU A 323 8.10 25.41 -25.32
C LEU A 323 9.23 24.68 -26.02
N VAL A 324 8.95 23.46 -26.47
CA VAL A 324 9.93 22.59 -27.14
C VAL A 324 9.51 22.31 -28.57
N CYS A 325 10.46 22.42 -29.51
CA CYS A 325 10.21 22.10 -30.89
C CYS A 325 10.05 20.59 -31.10
N GLN A 326 8.95 20.17 -31.72
CA GLN A 326 8.64 18.76 -31.97
C GLN A 326 9.59 18.08 -32.99
N LYS A 327 10.29 18.86 -33.83
CA LYS A 327 11.21 18.30 -34.84
C LYS A 327 12.64 18.13 -34.34
N CYS A 328 13.21 19.16 -33.70
CA CYS A 328 14.61 19.16 -33.29
C CYS A 328 14.84 19.03 -31.79
N GLY A 329 13.78 19.07 -30.96
CA GLY A 329 13.89 19.03 -29.50
C GLY A 329 14.46 20.31 -28.87
N GLY A 330 14.72 21.36 -29.66
CA GLY A 330 15.24 22.63 -29.17
C GLY A 330 14.21 23.41 -28.34
N VAL A 331 14.67 24.02 -27.24
CA VAL A 331 13.86 24.91 -26.40
C VAL A 331 13.67 26.26 -27.08
N LYS A 332 12.49 26.86 -26.94
CA LYS A 332 12.17 28.17 -27.51
C LYS A 332 12.81 29.29 -26.68
N GLU A 333 13.84 29.93 -27.24
CA GLU A 333 14.61 30.97 -26.54
C GLU A 333 14.02 32.39 -26.66
N THR A 334 13.13 32.63 -27.63
CA THR A 334 12.57 33.97 -27.92
C THR A 334 11.05 33.95 -27.97
N HIS A 335 10.40 35.07 -27.61
CA HIS A 335 8.94 35.10 -27.44
C HIS A 335 8.16 35.15 -28.75
N MET A 336 8.64 35.91 -29.74
CA MET A 336 7.88 36.25 -30.95
C MET A 336 7.72 35.13 -32.00
N PRO A 337 8.70 34.24 -32.24
CA PRO A 337 8.57 33.24 -33.31
C PRO A 337 7.42 32.26 -33.07
N VAL A 338 6.60 32.04 -34.09
CA VAL A 338 5.53 31.02 -34.04
C VAL A 338 6.10 29.63 -34.31
N TYR A 339 7.13 29.53 -35.15
CA TYR A 339 7.79 28.29 -35.55
C TYR A 339 9.27 28.30 -35.17
N CYS A 340 9.85 27.12 -35.00
CA CYS A 340 11.29 26.96 -34.82
C CYS A 340 12.04 27.25 -36.12
N GLY A 341 13.34 27.57 -36.03
CA GLY A 341 14.22 27.77 -37.20
C GLY A 341 14.31 26.54 -38.11
N CYS A 342 14.01 25.34 -37.61
CA CYS A 342 13.88 24.10 -38.40
C CYS A 342 12.50 23.90 -39.05
N ALA A 343 11.64 24.93 -39.03
CA ALA A 343 10.24 24.88 -39.46
C ALA A 343 9.39 23.83 -38.71
N GLY A 344 9.73 23.55 -37.45
CA GLY A 344 8.94 22.68 -36.57
C GLY A 344 8.05 23.49 -35.63
N ASP A 345 6.89 22.92 -35.28
CA ASP A 345 5.98 23.50 -34.29
C ASP A 345 6.53 23.34 -32.87
N PHE A 346 6.21 24.33 -32.04
CA PHE A 346 6.49 24.30 -30.61
C PHE A 346 5.31 23.69 -29.86
N ALA A 347 5.60 22.84 -28.87
CA ALA A 347 4.58 22.29 -27.97
C ALA A 347 4.91 22.60 -26.50
N LEU A 348 3.87 22.48 -25.68
CA LEU A 348 3.94 22.58 -24.22
C LEU A 348 4.86 21.50 -23.65
N THR A 349 5.67 21.86 -22.66
CA THR A 349 6.43 20.89 -21.84
C THR A 349 5.57 20.32 -20.71
N ILE A 350 4.62 21.10 -20.20
CA ILE A 350 3.59 20.71 -19.25
C ILE A 350 2.25 20.68 -20.00
N HIS A 351 1.77 19.48 -20.31
CA HIS A 351 0.52 19.30 -21.03
C HIS A 351 -0.70 19.72 -20.20
N THR A 352 -1.69 20.34 -20.85
CA THR A 352 -2.96 20.75 -20.23
C THR A 352 -3.69 19.57 -19.58
N GLN A 353 -3.66 18.39 -20.21
CA GLN A 353 -4.29 17.19 -19.64
C GLN A 353 -3.71 16.85 -18.26
N VAL A 354 -2.38 16.86 -18.11
CA VAL A 354 -1.72 16.56 -16.83
C VAL A 354 -2.09 17.60 -15.78
N PHE A 355 -2.18 18.88 -16.17
CA PHE A 355 -2.63 19.94 -15.28
C PHE A 355 -4.08 19.75 -14.80
N MET A 356 -4.98 19.36 -15.72
CA MET A 356 -6.38 19.08 -15.40
C MET A 356 -6.56 17.85 -14.53
N GLU A 357 -5.77 16.80 -14.75
CA GLU A 357 -5.73 15.64 -13.86
C GLU A 357 -5.34 16.04 -12.43
N GLN A 358 -4.39 16.97 -12.26
CA GLN A 358 -4.01 17.48 -10.94
C GLN A 358 -5.16 18.26 -10.30
N ILE A 359 -5.82 19.15 -11.04
CA ILE A 359 -7.00 19.90 -10.58
C ILE A 359 -8.10 18.94 -10.10
N GLY A 360 -8.31 17.82 -10.80
CA GLY A 360 -9.24 16.77 -10.37
C GLY A 360 -8.94 16.23 -8.98
N ILE A 361 -7.65 15.97 -8.67
CA ILE A 361 -7.23 15.51 -7.34
C ILE A 361 -7.48 16.59 -6.27
N PHE A 362 -7.08 17.84 -6.53
CA PHE A 362 -7.35 18.94 -5.60
C PHE A 362 -8.85 19.10 -5.33
N ARG A 363 -9.69 18.93 -6.35
CA ARG A 363 -11.15 18.99 -6.22
C ARG A 363 -11.68 17.86 -5.35
N ASN A 364 -11.23 16.62 -5.57
CA ASN A 364 -11.66 15.48 -4.75
C ASN A 364 -11.23 15.64 -3.29
N ILE A 365 -10.00 16.11 -3.02
CA ILE A 365 -9.55 16.43 -1.66
C ILE A 365 -10.45 17.52 -1.07
N ALA A 366 -10.69 18.61 -1.79
CA ALA A 366 -11.48 19.71 -1.28
C ALA A 366 -12.91 19.29 -0.90
N GLN A 367 -13.55 18.49 -1.76
CA GLN A 367 -14.90 17.97 -1.52
C GLN A 367 -14.95 16.99 -0.35
N HIS A 368 -13.99 16.07 -0.27
CA HIS A 368 -13.96 15.04 0.76
C HIS A 368 -13.71 15.61 2.17
N TYR A 369 -12.91 16.68 2.27
CA TYR A 369 -12.55 17.31 3.55
C TYR A 369 -13.31 18.60 3.85
N GLY A 370 -14.23 19.03 2.98
CA GLY A 370 -15.03 20.24 3.20
C GLY A 370 -14.24 21.55 3.13
N MET A 371 -13.28 21.66 2.22
CA MET A 371 -12.42 22.84 2.03
C MET A 371 -13.08 23.84 1.09
N SER A 372 -13.79 24.83 1.65
CA SER A 372 -14.58 25.79 0.87
C SER A 372 -13.72 26.75 0.04
N TYR A 373 -12.62 27.26 0.60
CA TYR A 373 -11.78 28.25 -0.08
C TYR A 373 -11.00 27.62 -1.25
N LEU A 374 -10.50 26.40 -1.06
CA LEU A 374 -9.89 25.64 -2.15
C LEU A 374 -10.91 25.33 -3.26
N THR A 375 -12.15 24.97 -2.89
CA THR A 375 -13.23 24.70 -3.86
C THR A 375 -13.54 25.94 -4.71
N GLU A 376 -13.75 27.10 -4.08
CA GLU A 376 -13.98 28.37 -4.79
C GLU A 376 -12.83 28.73 -5.73
N THR A 377 -11.58 28.52 -5.28
CA THR A 377 -10.38 28.79 -6.09
C THR A 377 -10.33 27.89 -7.32
N LEU A 378 -10.65 26.60 -7.18
CA LEU A 378 -10.70 25.64 -8.28
C LEU A 378 -11.84 25.94 -9.25
N GLU A 379 -13.02 26.30 -8.76
CA GLU A 379 -14.17 26.69 -9.60
C GLU A 379 -13.88 27.94 -10.42
N TRP A 380 -13.27 28.95 -9.80
CA TRP A 380 -12.81 30.15 -10.51
C TRP A 380 -11.81 29.81 -11.62
N LEU A 381 -10.84 28.93 -11.33
CA LEU A 381 -9.83 28.53 -12.30
C LEU A 381 -10.46 27.79 -13.50
N LEU A 382 -11.38 26.85 -13.23
CA LEU A 382 -12.11 26.11 -14.25
C LEU A 382 -13.05 26.99 -15.09
N GLN A 383 -13.64 28.03 -14.50
CA GLN A 383 -14.47 28.99 -15.23
C GLN A 383 -13.64 29.88 -16.16
N LYS A 384 -12.40 30.21 -15.77
CA LYS A 384 -11.53 31.13 -16.51
C LYS A 384 -10.58 30.44 -17.48
N GLY A 385 -10.37 29.13 -17.38
CA GLY A 385 -9.51 28.39 -18.31
C GLY A 385 -9.81 26.88 -18.35
N PRO A 386 -9.89 26.28 -19.56
CA PRO A 386 -9.74 24.85 -19.79
C PRO A 386 -8.29 24.42 -20.10
#